data_AF-A0A841LL47-F1
#
_entry.id   AF-A0A841LL47-F1
#
_cell.length_a   1.000
_cell.length_b   1.000
_cell.length_c   1.000
_cell.angle_alpha   90.00
_cell.angle_beta   90.00
_cell.angle_gamma   90.00
#
_symmetry.space_group_name_H-M   'P 1'
#
loop_
_entity.id
_entity.type
_entity.pdbx_description
1 polymer ?
#
loop_
_entity_poly.entity_id
_entity_poly.type
_entity_poly.pdbx_seq_one_letter_code
_entity_poly.pdbx_strand_id
1 'polypeptide(L)' 'MKITVRELIEQLEKEDQDLEVYFGGLDFYRLKDRGGHLQIEFSQLIYKDDDGSIVVINH' A
#
# COMPACT_ATOMS: atom_id res chain seq x y z
N MET A 1 12.04 1.42 -1.96
CA MET A 1 11.97 2.60 -1.07
C MET A 1 11.07 2.26 0.10
N LYS A 2 11.42 2.64 1.33
CA LYS A 2 10.61 2.39 2.55
C LYS A 2 10.51 3.70 3.32
N ILE A 3 9.33 3.99 3.85
CA ILE A 3 9.11 5.02 4.88
C ILE A 3 8.68 4.33 6.17
N THR A 4 8.91 4.98 7.29
CA THR A 4 8.39 4.56 8.59
C THR A 4 6.89 4.84 8.67
N VAL A 5 6.21 4.15 9.60
CA VAL A 5 4.79 4.43 9.92
C VAL A 5 4.61 5.89 10.37
N ARG A 6 5.58 6.43 11.11
CA ARG A 6 5.57 7.83 11.57
C ARG A 6 5.56 8.81 10.39
N GLU A 7 6.46 8.65 9.43
CA GLU A 7 6.55 9.53 8.27
C GLU A 7 5.29 9.48 7.41
N LEU A 8 4.61 8.32 7.32
CA LEU A 8 3.32 8.20 6.65
C LEU A 8 2.24 9.01 7.39
N ILE A 9 2.13 8.85 8.71
CA ILE A 9 1.17 9.60 9.54
C ILE A 9 1.41 11.11 9.39
N GLU A 10 2.66 11.57 9.49
CA GLU A 10 3.02 12.98 9.36
C GLU A 10 2.67 13.59 7.99
N GLN A 11 2.56 12.77 6.94
CA GLN A 11 2.06 13.23 5.64
C GLN A 11 0.53 13.28 5.61
N LEU A 12 -0.13 12.23 6.10
CA LEU A 12 -1.59 12.14 6.14
C LEU A 12 -2.22 13.22 7.02
N GLU A 13 -1.59 13.57 8.16
CA GLU A 13 -2.06 14.62 9.09
C GLU A 13 -2.14 16.02 8.45
N LYS A 14 -1.48 16.25 7.31
CA LYS A 14 -1.49 17.55 6.62
C LYS A 14 -2.68 17.71 5.67
N GLU A 15 -3.35 16.62 5.33
CA GLU A 15 -4.47 16.59 4.38
C GLU A 15 -5.82 16.63 5.12
N ASP A 16 -6.91 16.78 4.37
CA ASP A 16 -8.27 16.66 4.92
C ASP A 16 -8.55 15.21 5.35
N GLN A 17 -8.90 15.03 6.63
CA GLN A 17 -9.06 13.71 7.26
C GLN A 17 -10.36 12.99 6.84
N ASP A 18 -11.28 13.69 6.16
CA ASP A 18 -12.50 13.09 5.60
C ASP A 18 -12.30 12.58 4.16
N LEU A 19 -11.10 12.73 3.58
CA LEU A 19 -10.80 12.21 2.26
C LEU A 19 -10.59 10.69 2.25
N GLU A 20 -11.14 10.05 1.22
CA GLU A 20 -10.83 8.65 0.93
C GLU A 20 -9.41 8.52 0.38
N VAL A 21 -8.64 7.55 0.90
CA VAL A 21 -7.33 7.21 0.36
C VAL A 21 -7.50 6.32 -0.88
N TYR A 22 -7.20 6.87 -2.05
CA TYR A 22 -7.28 6.13 -3.31
C TYR A 22 -5.98 5.40 -3.63
N PHE A 23 -6.04 4.06 -3.72
CA PHE A 23 -4.88 3.20 -4.00
C PHE A 23 -4.73 2.83 -5.49
N GLY A 24 -5.20 3.68 -6.40
CA GLY A 24 -4.97 3.48 -7.84
C GLY A 24 -5.68 2.25 -8.42
N GLY A 25 -6.85 1.90 -7.91
CA GLY A 25 -7.64 0.74 -8.34
C GLY A 25 -7.34 -0.57 -7.59
N LEU A 26 -6.52 -0.51 -6.54
CA LEU A 26 -6.30 -1.61 -5.60
C LEU A 26 -7.27 -1.51 -4.42
N ASP A 27 -7.78 -2.64 -3.97
CA ASP A 27 -8.66 -2.73 -2.82
C ASP A 27 -7.85 -3.01 -1.57
N PHE A 28 -7.81 -2.05 -0.64
CA PHE A 28 -7.17 -2.25 0.65
C PHE A 28 -7.77 -3.46 1.37
N TYR A 29 -6.91 -4.38 1.80
CA TYR A 29 -7.33 -5.55 2.57
C TYR A 29 -6.98 -5.40 4.04
N ARG A 30 -5.69 -5.22 4.37
CA ARG A 30 -5.24 -5.07 5.75
C ARG A 30 -3.83 -4.52 5.86
N LEU A 31 -3.46 -4.11 7.08
CA LEU A 31 -2.08 -3.94 7.50
C LEU A 31 -1.54 -5.24 8.10
N LYS A 32 -0.32 -5.63 7.73
CA LYS A 32 0.32 -6.85 8.23
C LYS A 32 1.75 -6.59 8.67
N ASP A 33 2.05 -6.88 9.94
CA ASP A 33 3.43 -6.91 10.43
C ASP A 33 4.17 -8.14 9.86
N ARG A 34 5.36 -7.90 9.31
CA ARG A 34 6.25 -8.90 8.71
C ARG A 34 7.60 -9.01 9.45
N GLY A 35 7.69 -8.54 10.68
CA GLY A 35 8.90 -8.63 11.49
C GLY A 35 9.98 -7.68 10.99
N GLY A 36 9.80 -6.39 11.25
CA GLY A 36 10.74 -5.32 10.88
C GLY A 36 10.24 -4.37 9.78
N HIS A 37 9.05 -4.61 9.24
CA HIS A 37 8.29 -3.62 8.46
C HIS A 37 6.79 -3.93 8.50
N LEU A 38 5.98 -2.89 8.34
CA LEU A 38 4.53 -3.00 8.17
C LEU A 38 4.21 -3.01 6.67
N GLN A 39 3.43 -3.98 6.22
CA GLN A 39 2.99 -4.12 4.85
C GLN A 39 1.51 -3.72 4.72
N ILE A 40 1.18 -2.92 3.71
CA ILE A 40 -0.18 -2.72 3.23
C ILE A 40 -0.48 -3.85 2.25
N GLU A 41 -1.44 -4.70 2.58
CA GLU A 41 -1.89 -5.79 1.71
C GLU A 41 -3.18 -5.36 0.99
N PHE A 42 -3.25 -5.70 -0.30
CA PHE A 42 -4.40 -5.48 -1.16
C PHE A 42 -5.05 -6.83 -1.48
N SER A 43 -6.33 -6.80 -1.88
CA SER A 43 -7.06 -8.01 -2.29
C SER A 43 -6.51 -8.61 -3.59
N GLN A 44 -5.96 -7.76 -4.46
CA GLN A 44 -5.31 -8.11 -5.71
C GLN A 44 -3.93 -8.73 -5.49
N LEU A 45 -3.57 -9.71 -6.32
CA LEU A 45 -2.21 -10.23 -6.38
C LEU A 45 -1.33 -9.27 -7.19
N ILE A 46 -0.30 -8.72 -6.55
CA ILE A 46 0.67 -7.83 -7.17
C ILE A 46 2.05 -8.47 -7.11
N TYR A 47 2.68 -8.65 -8.27
CA TYR A 47 4.03 -9.20 -8.36
C TYR A 47 4.79 -8.58 -9.53
N LYS A 48 6.10 -8.75 -9.52
CA LYS A 48 6.95 -8.45 -10.67
C LYS A 48 7.10 -9.69 -11.51
N ASP A 49 6.86 -9.57 -12.81
CA ASP A 49 7.20 -10.63 -13.75
C ASP A 49 8.70 -10.67 -14.04
N ASP A 50 9.10 -11.62 -14.89
CA ASP A 50 10.50 -11.87 -15.26
C ASP A 50 11.13 -10.69 -16.01
N ASP A 51 10.33 -9.87 -16.68
CA ASP A 51 10.76 -8.66 -17.39
C ASP A 51 10.81 -7.43 -16.46
N GLY A 52 10.45 -7.60 -15.19
CA GLY A 52 10.43 -6.56 -14.16
C GLY A 52 9.20 -5.64 -14.22
N SER A 53 8.21 -5.98 -15.04
CA SER A 53 6.94 -5.26 -15.12
C SER A 53 6.07 -5.59 -13.91
N ILE A 54 5.26 -4.63 -13.47
CA ILE A 54 4.29 -4.85 -12.39
C ILE A 54 3.02 -5.45 -12.99
N VAL A 55 2.69 -6.66 -12.55
CA VAL A 55 1.44 -7.34 -12.92
C VAL A 55 0.47 -7.24 -11.74
N VAL A 56 -0.76 -6.82 -12.05
CA VAL A 56 -1.89 -6.78 -11.10
C VAL A 56 -2.96 -7.73 -11.60
N ILE A 57 -3.29 -8.75 -10.81
CA ILE A 57 -4.37 -9.68 -11.13
C ILE A 57 -5.57 -9.32 -10.25
N ASN A 58 -6.65 -8.88 -10.90
CA ASN A 58 -7.97 -8.76 -10.28
C ASN A 58 -8.63 -10.14 -10.23
N HIS A 59 -9.20 -10.48 -9.08
CA HIS A 59 -10.01 -11.69 -8.91
C HIS A 59 -11.46 -11.44 -9.29
#